data_AF-A0A5A7YXI3-F1
#
_entry.id   AF-A0A5A7YXI3-F1
#
_cell.length_a   1.000
_cell.length_b   1.000
_cell.length_c   1.000
_cell.angle_alpha   90.00
_cell.angle_beta   90.00
_cell.angle_gamma   90.00
#
_symmetry.space_group_name_H-M   'P 1'
#
loop_
_entity.id
_entity.type
_entity.pdbx_description
1 polymer ?
#
loop_
_entity_poly.entity_id
_entity_poly.type
_entity_poly.pdbx_seq_one_letter_code
_entity_poly.pdbx_strand_id
1 'polypeptide(L)'
;MYPVSIEDGVWTAPCTQNPDRWTTTADEGAKALCRACPRRWQCAKEACVTPGAEGLWAGIVLPPAGRSRQFALKQLRSLAERNADAPRR
;
A
#
# COMPACT_ATOMS: atom_id res chain seq x y z
N MET A 1 -22.23 -33.21 0.52
CA MET A 1 -22.28 -31.77 0.80
C MET A 1 -20.88 -31.33 1.14
N TYR A 2 -20.13 -30.88 0.14
CA TYR A 2 -18.74 -30.46 0.27
C TYR A 2 -18.74 -29.06 0.90
N PRO A 3 -17.99 -28.82 2.00
CA PRO A 3 -17.82 -27.46 2.47
C PRO A 3 -17.06 -26.71 1.38
N VAL A 4 -17.70 -25.67 0.84
CA VAL A 4 -17.02 -24.71 -0.02
C VAL A 4 -16.00 -24.04 0.88
N SER A 5 -14.75 -24.50 0.80
CA SER A 5 -13.61 -23.74 1.27
C SER A 5 -13.62 -22.46 0.45
N ILE A 6 -14.17 -21.39 1.04
CA ILE A 6 -13.81 -20.05 0.64
C ILE A 6 -12.33 -19.96 0.98
N GLU A 7 -11.48 -20.40 0.06
CA GLU A 7 -10.16 -19.83 -0.07
C GLU A 7 -10.42 -18.36 -0.41
N ASP A 8 -10.70 -17.59 0.64
CA ASP A 8 -10.45 -16.15 0.68
C ASP A 8 -8.95 -16.09 0.45
N GLY A 9 -8.60 -16.12 -0.84
CA GLY A 9 -7.23 -16.25 -1.30
C GLY A 9 -6.49 -15.18 -0.55
N VAL A 10 -5.64 -15.61 0.39
CA VAL A 10 -4.93 -14.71 1.27
C VAL A 10 -4.11 -13.86 0.32
N TRP A 11 -4.64 -12.69 -0.04
CA TRP A 11 -3.97 -11.70 -0.85
C TRP A 11 -2.92 -11.10 0.07
N THR A 12 -1.88 -11.90 0.30
CA THR A 12 -0.67 -11.52 1.01
C THR A 12 -0.11 -10.38 0.22
N ALA A 13 -0.15 -9.19 0.80
CA ALA A 13 0.35 -8.01 0.13
C ALA A 13 1.77 -8.34 -0.36
N PRO A 14 2.13 -8.08 -1.63
CA PRO A 14 3.45 -8.46 -2.15
C PRO A 14 4.60 -7.79 -1.38
N CYS A 15 4.30 -6.76 -0.57
CA CYS A 15 5.20 -6.16 0.41
C CYS A 15 5.53 -7.07 1.61
N THR A 16 4.62 -7.94 2.04
CA THR A 16 4.87 -8.87 3.16
C THR A 16 5.56 -10.15 2.74
N GLN A 17 5.54 -10.50 1.44
CA GLN A 17 6.28 -11.66 0.93
C GLN A 17 7.79 -11.42 0.83
N ASN A 18 8.23 -10.16 0.67
CA ASN A 18 9.64 -9.88 0.42
C ASN A 18 10.05 -8.49 0.95
N PRO A 19 10.08 -8.28 2.28
CA PRO A 19 10.18 -6.95 2.90
C PRO A 19 11.43 -6.16 2.49
N ASP A 20 12.58 -6.83 2.33
CA ASP A 20 13.84 -6.19 1.91
C ASP A 20 13.74 -5.43 0.58
N ARG A 21 12.87 -5.90 -0.33
CA ARG A 21 12.62 -5.26 -1.63
C ARG A 21 11.88 -3.92 -1.52
N TRP A 22 11.23 -3.66 -0.40
CA TRP A 22 10.40 -2.46 -0.18
C TRP A 22 11.07 -1.43 0.73
N THR A 23 12.10 -1.85 1.47
CA THR A 23 12.85 -1.03 2.43
C THR A 23 14.17 -0.50 1.88
N THR A 24 14.89 -1.28 1.07
CA THR A 24 16.29 -0.97 0.68
C THR A 24 16.40 -0.31 -0.70
N THR A 25 15.59 -0.76 -1.66
CA THR A 25 15.57 -0.20 -3.03
C THR A 25 14.13 -0.22 -3.52
N ALA A 26 13.38 0.85 -3.25
CA ALA A 26 12.01 1.01 -3.74
C ALA A 26 12.00 1.28 -5.26
N ASP A 27 12.41 0.27 -6.03
CA ASP A 27 12.55 0.32 -7.48
C ASP A 27 11.19 0.50 -8.16
N GLU A 28 11.22 0.99 -9.41
CA GLU A 28 10.03 1.10 -10.27
C GLU A 28 9.24 -0.22 -10.34
N GLY A 29 9.92 -1.37 -10.33
CA GLY A 29 9.28 -2.69 -10.29
C GLY A 29 8.49 -2.97 -9.00
N ALA A 30 8.98 -2.53 -7.84
CA ALA A 30 8.23 -2.63 -6.59
C ALA A 30 7.02 -1.69 -6.60
N LYS A 31 7.16 -0.47 -7.15
CA LYS A 31 6.02 0.46 -7.31
C LYS A 31 4.93 -0.14 -8.19
N ALA A 32 5.29 -0.80 -9.30
CA ALA A 32 4.34 -1.45 -10.20
C ALA A 32 3.56 -2.56 -9.49
N LEU A 33 4.24 -3.43 -8.73
CA LEU A 33 3.60 -4.47 -7.93
C LEU A 33 2.68 -3.90 -6.84
N CYS A 34 3.09 -2.79 -6.21
CA CYS A 34 2.28 -2.10 -5.22
C CYS A 34 0.98 -1.56 -5.82
N ARG A 35 1.07 -1.00 -7.04
CA ARG A 35 -0.06 -0.44 -7.76
C ARG A 35 -1.05 -1.50 -8.21
N ALA A 36 -0.57 -2.72 -8.49
CA ALA A 36 -1.39 -3.88 -8.84
C ALA A 36 -2.09 -4.51 -7.63
N CYS A 37 -1.71 -4.16 -6.39
CA CYS A 37 -2.31 -4.73 -5.20
C CYS A 37 -3.76 -4.22 -5.01
N PRO A 38 -4.76 -5.10 -4.82
CA PRO A 38 -6.15 -4.69 -4.60
C PRO A 38 -6.33 -3.88 -3.30
N ARG A 39 -5.43 -4.05 -2.32
CA ARG A 39 -5.46 -3.34 -1.04
C ARG A 39 -4.68 -2.02 -1.06
N ARG A 40 -4.23 -1.54 -2.23
CA ARG A 40 -3.43 -0.32 -2.39
C ARG A 40 -3.98 0.87 -1.60
N TRP A 41 -5.29 1.07 -1.62
CA TRP A 41 -5.94 2.18 -0.92
C TRP A 41 -5.97 2.01 0.60
N GLN A 42 -6.14 0.77 1.08
CA GLN A 42 -6.03 0.45 2.51
C GLN A 42 -4.61 0.76 3.00
N CYS A 43 -3.58 0.35 2.24
CA CYS A 43 -2.18 0.68 2.54
C CYS A 43 -1.96 2.20 2.58
N ALA A 44 -2.55 2.98 1.67
CA ALA A 44 -2.41 4.42 1.68
C ALA A 44 -3.02 5.07 2.94
N LYS A 45 -4.14 4.53 3.41
CA LYS A 45 -4.79 4.97 4.65
C LYS A 45 -3.97 4.60 5.88
N GLU A 46 -3.43 3.39 5.93
CA GLU A 46 -2.52 2.91 6.97
C GLU A 46 -1.27 3.79 7.06
N ALA A 47 -0.65 4.14 5.93
CA ALA A 47 0.49 5.05 5.88
C ALA A 47 0.20 6.42 6.52
N CYS A 48 -1.03 6.91 6.38
CA CYS A 48 -1.44 8.20 6.92
C CYS A 48 -1.67 8.19 8.44
N VAL A 49 -2.03 7.04 9.01
CA VAL A 49 -2.28 6.89 10.46
C VAL A 49 -1.09 6.31 11.20
N THR A 50 -0.13 5.70 10.50
CA THR A 50 1.05 5.08 11.08
C THR A 50 2.12 6.14 11.36
N PRO A 51 2.44 6.42 12.63
CA PRO A 51 3.53 7.31 12.98
C PRO A 51 4.87 6.67 12.57
N GLY A 52 5.74 7.44 11.90
CA GLY A 52 7.01 6.91 11.41
C GLY A 52 6.90 5.99 10.19
N ALA A 53 5.78 6.00 9.46
CA ALA A 53 5.69 5.26 8.19
C ALA A 53 6.79 5.72 7.22
N GLU A 54 7.55 4.79 6.68
CA GLU A 54 8.68 5.01 5.77
C GLU A 54 8.69 3.93 4.68
N GLY A 55 9.38 4.19 3.57
CA GLY A 55 9.49 3.25 2.45
C GLY A 55 8.32 3.34 1.47
N LEU A 56 8.07 2.27 0.72
CA LEU A 56 7.09 2.28 -0.37
C LEU A 56 5.67 1.91 0.11
N TRP A 57 4.74 2.87 0.05
CA TRP A 57 3.33 2.71 0.42
C TRP A 57 2.43 2.98 -0.78
N ALA A 58 1.54 2.05 -1.12
CA ALA A 58 0.54 2.23 -2.19
C ALA A 58 1.11 2.71 -3.55
N GLY A 59 2.38 2.38 -3.83
CA GLY A 59 3.11 2.83 -5.03
C GLY A 59 3.77 4.21 -4.93
N ILE A 60 3.86 4.77 -3.72
CA ILE A 60 4.45 6.08 -3.39
C ILE A 60 5.54 5.88 -2.34
N VAL A 61 6.73 6.42 -2.61
CA VAL A 61 7.85 6.36 -1.64
C VAL A 61 7.65 7.45 -0.59
N LEU A 62 7.62 7.03 0.67
CA LEU A 62 7.49 7.88 1.84
C LEU A 62 8.87 8.02 2.50
N PRO A 63 9.55 9.17 2.34
CA PRO A 63 10.87 9.39 2.93
C PRO A 63 10.78 9.61 4.45
N PRO A 64 11.89 9.37 5.19
CA PRO A 64 11.93 9.51 6.65
C PRO A 64 11.57 10.92 7.13
N ALA A 65 12.06 11.96 6.44
CA ALA A 65 11.79 13.34 6.79
C ALA A 65 11.76 14.28 5.58
N GLY A 66 11.35 15.54 5.83
CA GLY A 66 11.43 16.64 4.86
C GLY A 66 10.14 16.96 4.12
N ARG A 67 10.21 17.94 3.20
CA ARG A 67 9.06 18.44 2.44
C ARG A 67 8.47 17.38 1.50
N SER A 68 9.32 16.51 0.96
CA SER A 68 8.91 15.37 0.13
C SER A 68 8.01 14.39 0.89
N ARG A 69 8.21 14.24 2.21
CA ARG A 69 7.34 13.42 3.07
C ARG A 69 5.92 13.98 3.13
N GLN A 70 5.78 15.29 3.33
CA GLN A 70 4.45 15.94 3.37
C GLN A 70 3.73 15.82 2.02
N PHE A 71 4.47 15.93 0.92
CA PHE A 71 3.91 15.73 -0.42
C PHE A 71 3.44 14.28 -0.64
N ALA A 72 4.27 13.29 -0.27
CA ALA A 72 3.91 11.88 -0.31
C ALA A 72 2.66 11.56 0.54
N LEU A 73 2.60 12.07 1.77
CA LEU A 73 1.43 11.92 2.65
C LEU A 73 0.17 12.55 2.06
N LYS A 74 0.26 13.72 1.42
CA LYS A 74 -0.89 14.33 0.72
C LYS A 74 -1.37 13.45 -0.44
N GLN A 75 -0.45 12.88 -1.22
CA GLN A 75 -0.82 11.97 -2.31
C GLN A 75 -1.46 10.68 -1.78
N LEU A 76 -0.92 10.11 -0.70
CA LEU A 76 -1.48 8.93 -0.04
C LEU A 76 -2.88 9.20 0.51
N ARG A 77 -3.08 10.35 1.14
CA ARG A 77 -4.39 10.77 1.64
C ARG A 77 -5.41 10.92 0.52
N SER A 78 -5.05 11.63 -0.55
CA SER A 78 -5.93 11.76 -1.73
C SER A 78 -6.24 10.40 -2.37
N LEU A 79 -5.27 9.48 -2.38
CA LEU A 79 -5.50 8.12 -2.87
C LEU A 79 -6.52 7.40 -1.98
N ALA A 80 -6.31 7.41 -0.66
CA ALA A 80 -7.19 6.76 0.30
C ALA A 80 -8.64 7.29 0.25
N GLU A 81 -8.80 8.60 0.04
CA GLU A 81 -10.11 9.25 -0.12
C GLU A 81 -10.83 8.78 -1.39
N ARG A 82 -10.14 8.71 -2.54
CA ARG A 82 -10.76 8.30 -3.82
C ARG A 82 -11.38 6.90 -3.84
N ASN A 83 -10.97 6.01 -2.94
CA ASN A 83 -11.54 4.65 -2.84
C ASN A 83 -12.54 4.49 -1.69
N ALA A 84 -12.73 5.53 -0.87
CA ALA A 84 -13.85 5.56 0.05
C ALA A 84 -15.20 5.60 -0.71
N ASP A 85 -15.20 6.15 -1.93
CA ASP A 85 -16.34 6.18 -2.84
C ASP A 85 -16.48 4.93 -3.74
N ALA A 86 -15.48 4.05 -3.77
CA ALA A 86 -15.59 2.80 -4.52
C ALA A 86 -16.43 1.80 -3.73
N PRO A 87 -17.54 1.29 -4.27
CA PRO A 87 -18.33 0.29 -3.57
C PRO A 87 -17.46 -0.93 -3.32
N ARG A 88 -17.31 -1.30 -2.05
CA ARG A 88 -16.79 -2.60 -1.65
C ARG A 88 -17.74 -3.65 -2.25
N ARG A 89 -17.31 -4.30 -3.34
CA ARG A 89 -18.10 -5.29 -4.06
C ARG A 89 -17.38 -6.63 -4.02
#